data_AF-A0A6G3YYE2-F1
#
_entry.id   AF-A0A6G3YYE2-F1
#
_cell.length_a   1.000
_cell.length_b   1.000
_cell.length_c   1.000
_cell.angle_alpha   90.00
_cell.angle_beta   90.00
_cell.angle_gamma   90.00
#
_symmetry.space_group_name_H-M   'P 1'
#
loop_
_entity.id
_entity.type
_entity.pdbx_description
1 polymer ?
#
loop_
_entity_poly.entity_id
_entity_poly.type
_entity_poly.pdbx_seq_one_letter_code
_entity_poly.pdbx_strand_id
1 'polypeptide(L)'
;MTPAQLTFLESDTADYFRQTGITYWQKLIREGVPREEAGKIAAAIAKFDLFARTPSSEQKRLISQFSPLVCRAQLWRSHLLL
;
A
#
# COMPACT_ATOMS: atom_id res chain seq x y z
N MET A 1 -8.88 28.08 -8.92
CA MET A 1 -8.07 27.47 -7.84
C MET A 1 -6.77 28.24 -7.74
N THR A 2 -6.39 28.65 -6.53
CA THR A 2 -5.13 29.37 -6.29
C THR A 2 -3.98 28.40 -6.01
N PRO A 3 -2.71 28.79 -6.21
CA PRO A 3 -1.56 27.93 -5.93
C PRO A 3 -1.55 27.35 -4.51
N ALA A 4 -1.97 28.12 -3.51
CA ALA A 4 -2.06 27.68 -2.11
C ALA A 4 -3.05 26.53 -1.89
N GLN A 5 -4.16 26.48 -2.64
CA GLN A 5 -5.13 25.39 -2.55
C GLN A 5 -4.58 24.08 -3.14
N LEU A 6 -3.75 24.17 -4.17
CA LEU A 6 -3.08 23.01 -4.76
C LEU A 6 -2.05 22.42 -3.79
N THR A 7 -1.23 23.26 -3.17
CA THR A 7 -0.20 22.81 -2.21
C THR A 7 -0.81 22.20 -0.94
N PHE A 8 -1.95 22.72 -0.47
CA PHE A 8 -2.66 22.18 0.68
C PHE A 8 -3.24 20.78 0.41
N LEU A 9 -3.90 20.59 -0.74
CA LEU A 9 -4.45 19.30 -1.17
C LEU A 9 -3.36 18.23 -1.41
N GLU A 10 -2.19 18.65 -1.92
CA GLU A 10 -1.04 17.76 -2.11
C GLU A 10 -0.46 17.28 -0.77
N SER A 11 -0.41 18.16 0.24
CA SER A 11 0.06 17.82 1.59
C SER A 11 -0.85 16.80 2.27
N ASP A 12 -2.16 17.02 2.25
CA ASP A 12 -3.14 16.12 2.87
C ASP A 12 -3.10 14.71 2.26
N THR A 13 -2.90 14.65 0.94
CA THR A 13 -2.79 13.39 0.20
C THR A 13 -1.52 12.62 0.57
N ALA A 14 -0.40 13.32 0.75
CA ALA A 14 0.87 12.71 1.14
C ALA A 14 0.81 12.15 2.57
N ASP A 15 0.22 12.90 3.51
CA ASP A 15 0.04 12.46 4.89
C ASP A 15 -0.91 11.28 5.00
N TYR A 16 -2.02 11.31 4.25
CA TYR A 16 -2.96 10.20 4.21
C TYR A 16 -2.35 8.93 3.61
N PHE A 17 -1.57 9.07 2.54
CA PHE A 17 -0.80 7.96 1.96
C PHE A 17 0.19 7.36 2.97
N ARG A 18 0.93 8.21 3.68
CA ARG A 18 1.89 7.77 4.70
C ARG A 18 1.19 7.01 5.84
N GLN A 19 0.09 7.54 6.36
CA GLN A 19 -0.66 6.92 7.45
C GLN A 19 -1.26 5.57 7.03
N THR A 20 -1.80 5.50 5.80
CA THR A 20 -2.32 4.26 5.21
C THR A 20 -1.22 3.22 5.05
N GLY A 21 -0.06 3.62 4.52
CA GLY A 21 1.11 2.76 4.38
C GLY A 21 1.60 2.20 5.71
N ILE A 22 1.70 3.03 6.76
CA ILE A 22 2.09 2.60 8.12
C ILE A 22 1.08 1.58 8.66
N THR A 23 -0.21 1.84 8.51
CA THR A 23 -1.27 0.94 8.98
C THR A 23 -1.18 -0.42 8.31
N TYR A 24 -0.98 -0.44 6.99
CA TYR A 24 -0.85 -1.69 6.23
C TYR A 24 0.42 -2.46 6.60
N TRP A 25 1.52 -1.73 6.77
CA TRP A 25 2.79 -2.30 7.22
C TRP A 25 2.67 -2.98 8.59
N GLN A 26 2.01 -2.33 9.55
CA GLN A 26 1.78 -2.91 10.88
C GLN A 26 0.93 -4.19 10.82
N LYS A 27 -0.12 -4.20 10.00
CA LYS A 27 -0.96 -5.40 9.80
C LYS A 27 -0.14 -6.55 9.22
N LEU A 28 0.70 -6.30 8.22
CA LEU A 28 1.53 -7.35 7.61
C LEU A 28 2.57 -7.93 8.57
N ILE A 29 3.23 -7.08 9.37
CA ILE A 29 4.18 -7.56 10.38
C ILE A 29 3.48 -8.42 11.43
N ARG A 30 2.28 -8.03 11.86
CA ARG A 30 1.49 -8.80 12.82
C ARG A 30 1.17 -10.21 12.31
N GLU A 31 0.94 -10.36 11.02
CA GLU A 31 0.70 -11.66 10.37
C GLU A 31 2.00 -12.43 10.04
N GLY A 32 3.17 -11.85 10.32
CA GLY A 32 4.47 -12.52 10.16
C GLY A 32 5.21 -12.23 8.86
N VAL A 33 4.80 -11.23 8.07
CA VAL A 33 5.60 -10.77 6.92
C VAL A 33 6.86 -10.07 7.44
N PRO A 34 8.07 -10.39 6.93
CA PRO A 34 9.28 -9.73 7.39
C PRO A 34 9.26 -8.23 7.05
N ARG A 35 9.93 -7.42 7.89
CA ARG A 35 9.73 -5.96 7.93
C ARG A 35 10.00 -5.26 6.59
N GLU A 36 11.02 -5.71 5.86
CA GLU A 36 11.42 -5.12 4.59
C GLU A 36 10.37 -5.36 3.50
N GLU A 37 9.92 -6.60 3.38
CA GLU A 37 8.90 -7.05 2.44
C GLU A 37 7.54 -6.43 2.78
N ALA A 38 7.20 -6.37 4.07
CA ALA A 38 6.00 -5.69 4.55
C ALA A 38 5.96 -4.23 4.09
N GLY A 39 7.10 -3.53 4.12
CA GLY A 39 7.20 -2.15 3.66
C GLY A 39 6.91 -2.01 2.18
N LYS A 40 7.52 -2.88 1.36
CA LYS A 40 7.32 -2.91 -0.10
C LYS A 40 5.87 -3.25 -0.47
N ILE A 41 5.28 -4.26 0.19
CA ILE A 41 3.88 -4.68 -0.03
C ILE A 41 2.91 -3.59 0.41
N ALA A 42 3.07 -3.04 1.62
CA ALA A 42 2.20 -1.99 2.14
C ALA A 42 2.17 -0.76 1.23
N ALA A 43 3.34 -0.33 0.76
CA ALA A 43 3.44 0.80 -0.17
C ALA A 43 2.76 0.49 -1.51
N ALA A 44 2.88 -0.74 -2.04
CA ALA A 44 2.22 -1.13 -3.28
C ALA A 44 0.68 -1.15 -3.13
N ILE A 45 0.16 -1.74 -2.05
CA ILE A 45 -1.28 -1.80 -1.78
C ILE A 45 -1.85 -0.40 -1.51
N ALA A 46 -1.15 0.44 -0.74
CA ALA A 46 -1.58 1.82 -0.49
C ALA A 46 -1.62 2.66 -1.77
N LYS A 47 -0.62 2.49 -2.67
CA LYS A 47 -0.63 3.17 -3.98
C LYS A 47 -1.78 2.70 -4.86
N PHE A 48 -2.09 1.41 -4.81
CA PHE A 48 -3.24 0.85 -5.52
C PHE A 48 -4.56 1.42 -4.98
N ASP A 49 -4.77 1.38 -3.67
CA ASP A 49 -6.02 1.81 -3.04
C ASP A 49 -6.26 3.33 -3.16
N LEU A 50 -5.21 4.15 -3.08
CA LEU A 50 -5.36 5.62 -3.04
C LEU A 50 -5.19 6.31 -4.39
N PHE A 51 -4.40 5.72 -5.30
CA PHE A 51 -4.04 6.36 -6.56
C PHE A 51 -4.41 5.52 -7.79
N ALA A 52 -5.11 4.40 -7.61
CA ALA A 52 -5.42 3.42 -8.67
C ALA A 52 -4.16 2.96 -9.44
N ARG A 53 -2.98 3.00 -8.80
CA ARG A 53 -1.72 2.58 -9.43
C ARG A 53 -1.51 1.09 -9.25
N THR A 54 -1.53 0.35 -10.35
CA THR A 54 -1.25 -1.08 -10.36
C THR A 54 0.17 -1.38 -9.87
N PRO A 55 0.37 -2.42 -9.03
CA PRO A 55 1.71 -2.84 -8.64
C PRO A 55 2.56 -3.26 -9.84
N SER A 56 3.87 -3.00 -9.79
CA SER A 56 4.83 -3.47 -10.80
C SER A 56 4.96 -5.01 -10.77
N SER A 57 5.54 -5.62 -11.81
CA SER A 57 5.73 -7.07 -11.86
C SER A 57 6.50 -7.64 -10.66
N GLU A 58 7.51 -6.91 -10.17
CA GLU A 58 8.25 -7.30 -8.97
C GLU A 58 7.38 -7.22 -7.71
N GLN A 59 6.58 -6.16 -7.58
CA GLN A 59 5.64 -6.01 -6.46
C GLN A 59 4.55 -7.09 -6.51
N LYS A 60 4.00 -7.38 -7.69
CA LYS A 60 3.03 -8.47 -7.89
C LYS A 60 3.62 -9.82 -7.48
N ARG A 61 4.86 -10.11 -7.87
CA ARG A 61 5.58 -11.33 -7.44
C ARG A 61 5.69 -11.40 -5.92
N LEU A 62 6.12 -10.30 -5.30
CA LEU A 62 6.27 -10.22 -3.85
C LEU A 62 4.93 -10.40 -3.13
N ILE A 63 3.88 -9.73 -3.59
CA ILE A 63 2.53 -9.87 -3.04
C ILE A 63 2.03 -11.30 -3.20
N SER A 64 2.25 -11.92 -4.36
CA SER A 64 1.85 -13.31 -4.62
C SER A 64 2.55 -14.28 -3.66
N GLN A 65 3.85 -14.08 -3.40
CA GLN A 65 4.64 -14.89 -2.47
C GLN A 65 4.07 -14.85 -1.05
N PHE A 66 3.61 -13.68 -0.60
CA PHE A 66 3.03 -13.49 0.74
C PHE A 66 1.50 -13.50 0.75
N SER A 67 0.86 -13.97 -0.32
CA SER A 67 -0.60 -13.86 -0.51
C SER A 67 -1.45 -14.41 0.66
N PRO A 68 -1.11 -15.55 1.31
CA PRO A 68 -1.90 -16.00 2.47
C PRO A 68 -1.86 -15.00 3.63
N LEU A 69 -0.71 -14.37 3.88
CA LEU A 69 -0.54 -13.39 4.95
C LEU A 69 -1.20 -12.05 4.59
N VAL A 70 -1.14 -11.64 3.33
CA VAL A 70 -1.86 -10.47 2.81
C VAL A 70 -3.38 -10.65 2.98
N CYS A 71 -3.90 -11.86 2.71
CA CYS A 71 -5.31 -12.19 2.93
C CYS A 71 -5.68 -12.14 4.41
N ARG A 72 -4.87 -12.74 5.29
CA ARG A 72 -5.09 -12.70 6.76
C ARG A 72 -5.06 -11.28 7.32
N ALA A 73 -4.17 -10.44 6.79
CA ALA A 73 -4.10 -9.02 7.11
C ALA A 73 -5.30 -8.20 6.59
N GLN A 74 -6.22 -8.82 5.84
CA GLN A 74 -7.37 -8.19 5.18
C GLN A 74 -6.97 -7.10 4.16
N LEU A 75 -5.81 -7.29 3.52
CA LEU A 75 -5.25 -6.34 2.54
C LEU A 75 -5.36 -6.83 1.09
N TRP A 76 -5.98 -7.99 0.86
CA TRP A 76 -6.19 -8.49 -0.50
C TRP A 76 -7.17 -7.62 -1.30
N ARG A 77 -6.91 -7.46 -2.60
CA ARG A 77 -7.83 -6.85 -3.58
C ARG A 77 -7.91 -7.75 -4.81
N SER A 78 -9.10 -7.91 -5.37
CA SER A 78 -9.33 -8.80 -6.53
C SER A 78 -8.49 -8.42 -7.76
N HIS A 79 -8.17 -7.14 -7.94
CA HIS A 79 -7.41 -6.62 -9.08
C HIS A 79 -5.94 -6.36 -8.78
N LEU A 80 -5.44 -6.78 -7.61
CA LEU A 80 -4.08 -6.41 -7.18
C LEU A 80 -2.99 -7.08 -8.03
N LEU A 81 -3.29 -8.25 -8.61
CA LEU A 81 -2.37 -9.02 -9.45
C LEU A 81 -2.72 -8.98 -10.94
N LEU A 82 -3.91 -8.47 -11.30
CA LEU A 82 -4.38 -8.36 -12.69
C LEU A 82 -3.62 -7.27 -13.44
#